data_AF-A0AAU1CCM1-F1
#
_entry.id   AF-A0AAU1CCM1-F1
#
_cell.length_a   1.000
_cell.length_b   1.000
_cell.length_c   1.000
_cell.angle_alpha   90.00
_cell.angle_beta   90.00
_cell.angle_gamma   90.00
#
_symmetry.space_group_name_H-M   'P 1'
#
loop_
_entity.id
_entity.type
_entity.pdbx_description
1 polymer ?
#
loop_
_entity_poly.entity_id
_entity_poly.type
_entity_poly.pdbx_seq_one_letter_code
_entity_poly.pdbx_strand_id
1 'polypeptide(L)'
;MTETDVDLGTVTAPSGMLVLGMAGWIDYWPQVGRPLSERARIVVATGGGHLHGPEDSEPSAWMCEAIAVAAAADRPLWVRAQTSASPFDGEPTIAVLEVGLGRPWVGPDDGEPLHLGDLPVDRCGMVLGDAQALDDFTGLDGQSTDGLADVTYWGKYEDTVHAQFGGDRIPQHPSGHGPRGWLDLPLAEAEAIAERLRAWTREGPGNGLMVSVDAHTDFHRFNRAGWSHPLLAGAIDLGGCPILGLGWDPGDHSIRHRGERGHGQVYPATLEARAGETVLRWTIPPYEPDL
;
A
#
# COMPACT_ATOMS: atom_id res chain seq x y z
N MET A 1 -10.17 8.87 -23.10
CA MET A 1 -9.16 9.03 -22.05
C MET A 1 -7.90 8.34 -22.53
N THR A 2 -6.73 8.97 -22.43
CA THR A 2 -5.47 8.33 -22.82
C THR A 2 -4.97 7.51 -21.64
N GLU A 3 -5.18 6.19 -21.69
CA GLU A 3 -4.49 5.26 -20.81
C GLU A 3 -2.98 5.47 -20.96
N THR A 4 -2.30 5.62 -19.83
CA THR A 4 -0.84 5.75 -19.78
C THR A 4 -0.28 4.53 -19.08
N ASP A 5 0.64 3.84 -19.73
CA ASP A 5 1.41 2.76 -19.12
C ASP A 5 2.53 3.39 -18.27
N VAL A 6 2.57 3.04 -16.99
CA VAL A 6 3.55 3.52 -16.00
C VAL A 6 4.35 2.34 -15.46
N ASP A 7 5.68 2.41 -15.60
CA ASP A 7 6.59 1.46 -14.96
C ASP A 7 6.68 1.77 -13.46
N LEU A 8 6.39 0.79 -12.62
CA LEU A 8 6.44 0.90 -11.16
C LEU A 8 7.70 0.25 -10.56
N GLY A 9 8.58 -0.29 -11.41
CA GLY A 9 9.82 -0.93 -11.02
C GLY A 9 9.70 -2.44 -10.91
N THR A 10 10.41 -3.02 -9.93
CA THR A 10 10.51 -4.47 -9.77
C THR A 10 10.42 -4.91 -8.32
N VAL A 11 9.86 -6.09 -8.10
CA VAL A 11 9.88 -6.82 -6.82
C VAL A 11 10.59 -8.17 -6.99
N THR A 12 10.90 -8.85 -5.89
CA THR A 12 11.42 -10.23 -5.92
C THR A 12 10.56 -11.14 -5.05
N ALA A 13 10.48 -12.42 -5.40
CA ALA A 13 9.79 -13.43 -4.58
C ALA A 13 10.67 -14.67 -4.32
N PRO A 14 11.76 -14.57 -3.51
CA PRO A 14 12.68 -15.69 -3.26
C PRO A 14 12.01 -16.95 -2.70
N SER A 15 10.87 -16.83 -2.03
CA SER A 15 10.06 -17.96 -1.57
C SER A 15 9.33 -18.71 -2.70
N GLY A 16 9.33 -18.15 -3.92
CA GLY A 16 8.52 -18.59 -5.05
C GLY A 16 7.05 -18.18 -4.97
N MET A 17 6.68 -17.36 -3.97
CA MET A 17 5.31 -16.91 -3.73
C MET A 17 5.28 -15.39 -3.67
N LEU A 18 4.51 -14.79 -4.58
CA LEU A 18 4.26 -13.36 -4.62
C LEU A 18 2.87 -13.07 -4.04
N VAL A 19 2.77 -12.03 -3.23
CA VAL A 19 1.51 -11.59 -2.62
C VAL A 19 1.23 -10.14 -2.98
N LEU A 20 -0.01 -9.87 -3.40
CA LEU A 20 -0.62 -8.53 -3.46
C LEU A 20 -1.68 -8.46 -2.35
N GLY A 21 -1.56 -7.55 -1.39
CA GLY A 21 -2.50 -7.47 -0.25
C GLY A 21 -2.74 -6.06 0.27
N MET A 22 -3.72 -5.95 1.17
CA MET A 22 -4.07 -4.71 1.85
C MET A 22 -2.94 -4.27 2.78
N ALA A 23 -2.33 -3.10 2.55
CA ALA A 23 -1.18 -2.64 3.32
C ALA A 23 -1.53 -2.34 4.79
N GLY A 24 -2.77 -1.90 5.05
CA GLY A 24 -3.26 -1.55 6.39
C GLY A 24 -3.48 -2.75 7.32
N TRP A 25 -3.47 -3.97 6.77
CA TRP A 25 -3.79 -5.20 7.51
C TRP A 25 -2.81 -6.34 7.26
N ILE A 26 -1.74 -6.10 6.49
CA ILE A 26 -0.79 -7.15 6.08
C ILE A 26 0.01 -7.71 7.27
N ASP A 27 0.17 -6.96 8.35
CA ASP A 27 0.84 -7.41 9.58
C ASP A 27 -0.11 -8.13 10.57
N TYR A 28 -1.40 -8.18 10.23
CA TYR A 28 -2.44 -8.73 11.11
C TYR A 28 -2.71 -10.23 10.89
N TRP A 29 -2.18 -10.84 9.81
CA TRP A 29 -2.36 -12.26 9.49
C TRP A 29 -2.09 -13.24 10.66
N PRO A 30 -1.01 -13.07 11.46
CA PRO A 30 -0.76 -13.92 12.62
C PRO A 30 -1.83 -13.83 13.72
N GLN A 31 -2.56 -12.71 13.79
CA GLN A 31 -3.60 -12.48 14.79
C GLN A 31 -4.92 -13.15 14.42
N VAL A 32 -5.12 -13.42 13.13
CA VAL A 32 -6.34 -14.02 12.55
C VAL A 32 -6.14 -15.47 12.10
N GLY A 33 -5.06 -16.11 12.56
CA GLY A 33 -4.76 -17.52 12.34
C GLY A 33 -3.30 -17.76 11.98
N ARG A 34 -3.07 -18.41 10.84
CA ARG A 34 -1.71 -18.74 10.38
C ARG A 34 -1.01 -17.52 9.76
N PRO A 35 0.33 -17.48 9.75
CA PRO A 35 1.10 -16.49 9.00
C PRO A 35 0.70 -16.43 7.52
N LEU A 36 0.93 -15.28 6.89
CA LEU A 36 0.59 -15.04 5.49
C LEU A 36 1.31 -16.02 4.57
N SER A 37 2.61 -16.27 4.80
CA SER A 37 3.38 -17.18 3.93
C SER A 37 2.89 -18.62 3.97
N GLU A 38 2.36 -19.09 5.10
CA GLU A 38 1.80 -20.44 5.21
C GLU A 38 0.51 -20.58 4.41
N ARG A 39 -0.35 -19.55 4.45
CA ARG A 39 -1.60 -19.50 3.67
C ARG A 39 -1.30 -19.39 2.19
N ALA A 40 -0.36 -18.50 1.82
CA ALA A 40 0.12 -18.34 0.46
C ALA A 40 0.62 -19.68 -0.11
N ARG A 41 1.39 -20.45 0.67
CA ARG A 41 1.90 -21.77 0.25
C ARG A 41 0.77 -22.74 -0.11
N ILE A 42 -0.30 -22.75 0.67
CA ILE A 42 -1.45 -23.64 0.44
C ILE A 42 -2.15 -23.28 -0.87
N VAL A 43 -2.49 -22.01 -1.08
CA VAL A 43 -3.22 -21.61 -2.31
C VAL A 43 -2.34 -21.64 -3.56
N VAL A 44 -1.05 -21.32 -3.43
CA VAL A 44 -0.08 -21.42 -4.54
C VAL A 44 0.05 -22.87 -5.01
N ALA A 45 0.01 -23.84 -4.10
CA ALA A 45 0.02 -25.26 -4.47
C ALA A 45 -1.19 -25.68 -5.31
N THR A 46 -2.28 -24.91 -5.30
CA THR A 46 -3.49 -25.14 -6.11
C THR A 46 -3.64 -24.18 -7.29
N GLY A 47 -2.60 -23.41 -7.64
CA GLY A 47 -2.60 -22.47 -8.77
C GLY A 47 -2.67 -20.99 -8.40
N GLY A 48 -2.65 -20.67 -7.11
CA GLY A 48 -2.84 -19.32 -6.57
C GLY A 48 -4.29 -19.09 -6.16
N GLY A 49 -4.54 -17.96 -5.49
CA GLY A 49 -5.89 -17.61 -5.08
C GLY A 49 -5.98 -16.49 -4.05
N HIS A 50 -7.22 -16.13 -3.75
CA HIS A 50 -7.59 -15.17 -2.73
C HIS A 50 -7.46 -15.75 -1.33
N LEU A 51 -6.86 -14.96 -0.46
CA LEU A 51 -6.66 -15.19 0.97
C LEU A 51 -7.51 -14.18 1.73
N HIS A 52 -8.15 -14.62 2.79
CA HIS A 52 -8.82 -13.74 3.73
C HIS A 52 -8.58 -14.15 5.20
N GLY A 53 -8.63 -13.17 6.10
CA GLY A 53 -8.55 -13.35 7.53
C GLY A 53 -9.68 -12.61 8.23
N PRO A 54 -10.42 -13.23 9.18
CA PRO A 54 -10.30 -14.62 9.65
C PRO A 54 -10.71 -15.69 8.62
N GLU A 55 -10.12 -16.89 8.73
CA GLU A 55 -10.55 -18.05 7.93
C GLU A 55 -11.97 -18.47 8.29
N ASP A 56 -12.67 -19.13 7.36
CA ASP A 56 -14.01 -19.72 7.57
C ASP A 56 -15.07 -18.75 8.11
N SER A 57 -14.94 -17.47 7.78
CA SER A 57 -15.88 -16.42 8.16
C SER A 57 -16.58 -15.82 6.94
N GLU A 58 -17.76 -15.24 7.15
CA GLU A 58 -18.50 -14.54 6.10
C GLU A 58 -17.72 -13.32 5.59
N PRO A 59 -17.84 -12.92 4.30
CA PRO A 59 -17.08 -11.81 3.72
C PRO A 59 -17.16 -10.47 4.46
N SER A 60 -18.26 -10.21 5.17
CA SER A 60 -18.45 -9.01 5.98
C SER A 60 -17.59 -8.98 7.25
N ALA A 61 -16.98 -10.11 7.64
CA ALA A 61 -16.10 -10.24 8.79
C ALA A 61 -14.61 -10.29 8.40
N TRP A 62 -14.30 -10.27 7.11
CA TRP A 62 -12.91 -10.25 6.63
C TRP A 62 -12.28 -8.89 6.97
N MET A 63 -11.09 -8.95 7.53
CA MET A 63 -10.28 -7.79 7.93
C MET A 63 -9.00 -7.71 7.09
N CYS A 64 -8.40 -8.85 6.75
CA CYS A 64 -7.17 -8.92 5.97
C CYS A 64 -7.45 -9.65 4.67
N GLU A 65 -7.01 -9.11 3.55
CA GLU A 65 -7.24 -9.71 2.24
C GLU A 65 -5.98 -9.61 1.37
N ALA A 66 -5.72 -10.68 0.61
CA ALA A 66 -4.56 -10.75 -0.27
C ALA A 66 -4.76 -11.77 -1.40
N ILE A 67 -4.04 -11.61 -2.50
CA ILE A 67 -3.92 -12.59 -3.58
C ILE A 67 -2.51 -13.14 -3.52
N ALA A 68 -2.38 -14.46 -3.47
CA ALA A 68 -1.09 -15.14 -3.52
C ALA A 68 -0.97 -15.98 -4.79
N VAL A 69 0.17 -15.85 -5.47
CA VAL A 69 0.46 -16.53 -6.74
C VAL A 69 1.88 -17.07 -6.77
N ALA A 70 2.08 -18.08 -7.61
CA ALA A 70 3.38 -18.68 -7.83
C ALA A 70 4.23 -17.79 -8.74
N ALA A 71 5.47 -17.48 -8.35
CA ALA A 71 6.37 -16.61 -9.12
C ALA A 71 7.78 -17.20 -9.25
N ALA A 72 8.58 -16.66 -10.15
CA ALA A 72 9.99 -17.02 -10.28
C ALA A 72 10.78 -16.52 -9.06
N ALA A 73 11.57 -17.41 -8.47
CA ALA A 73 12.30 -17.14 -7.23
C ALA A 73 13.72 -16.59 -7.44
N ASP A 74 14.22 -16.63 -8.67
CA ASP A 74 15.63 -16.40 -9.02
C ASP A 74 15.86 -15.11 -9.81
N ARG A 75 14.83 -14.27 -9.95
CA ARG A 75 14.90 -13.04 -10.75
C ARG A 75 13.93 -11.96 -10.26
N PRO A 76 14.22 -10.69 -10.57
CA PRO A 76 13.25 -9.60 -10.42
C PRO A 76 12.01 -9.81 -11.30
N LEU A 77 10.87 -9.37 -10.79
CA LEU A 77 9.55 -9.40 -11.40
C LEU A 77 9.14 -7.95 -11.71
N TRP A 78 8.84 -7.64 -12.96
CA TRP A 78 8.42 -6.29 -13.34
C TRP A 78 7.02 -5.98 -12.83
N VAL A 79 6.78 -4.74 -12.46
CA VAL A 79 5.48 -4.22 -12.02
C VAL A 79 5.16 -2.97 -12.82
N ARG A 80 3.94 -2.89 -13.34
CA ARG A 80 3.46 -1.72 -14.07
C ARG A 80 2.00 -1.45 -13.79
N ALA A 81 1.59 -0.21 -14.00
CA ALA A 81 0.19 0.17 -13.94
C ALA A 81 -0.26 0.80 -15.25
N GLN A 82 -1.53 0.59 -15.58
CA GLN A 82 -2.27 1.41 -16.52
C GLN A 82 -3.12 2.37 -15.71
N THR A 83 -3.12 3.65 -16.09
CA THR A 83 -3.81 4.68 -15.32
C THR A 83 -5.03 5.24 -16.04
N SER A 84 -6.06 5.57 -15.28
CA SER A 84 -7.18 6.42 -15.69
C SER A 84 -7.16 7.74 -14.93
N ALA A 85 -7.70 8.82 -15.51
CA ALA A 85 -7.85 10.06 -14.77
C ALA A 85 -8.91 9.89 -13.67
N SER A 86 -8.59 10.32 -12.44
CA SER A 86 -9.56 10.50 -11.36
C SER A 86 -10.65 11.47 -11.82
N PRO A 87 -11.93 11.15 -11.61
CA PRO A 87 -13.03 12.04 -11.95
C PRO A 87 -13.16 13.22 -10.97
N PHE A 88 -12.42 13.22 -9.86
CA PHE A 88 -12.53 14.22 -8.79
C PHE A 88 -11.54 15.37 -8.95
N ASP A 89 -10.29 15.05 -9.30
CA ASP A 89 -9.19 15.99 -9.42
C ASP A 89 -8.41 15.89 -10.74
N GLY A 90 -8.67 14.85 -11.55
CA GLY A 90 -8.00 14.60 -12.82
C GLY A 90 -6.63 13.92 -12.69
N GLU A 91 -6.15 13.64 -11.48
CA GLU A 91 -4.86 13.00 -11.23
C GLU A 91 -4.90 11.51 -11.66
N PRO A 92 -3.76 10.91 -12.05
CA PRO A 92 -3.74 9.53 -12.51
C PRO A 92 -4.03 8.56 -11.35
N THR A 93 -4.97 7.64 -11.57
CA THR A 93 -5.30 6.53 -10.65
C THR A 93 -5.07 5.20 -11.34
N ILE A 94 -4.66 4.18 -10.59
CA ILE A 94 -4.46 2.84 -11.14
C ILE A 94 -5.82 2.29 -11.61
N ALA A 95 -5.89 1.94 -12.89
CA ALA A 95 -7.00 1.20 -13.48
C ALA A 95 -6.65 -0.28 -13.64
N VAL A 96 -5.39 -0.58 -13.93
CA VAL A 96 -4.89 -1.96 -14.00
C VAL A 96 -3.51 -2.01 -13.37
N LEU A 97 -3.29 -2.93 -12.44
CA LEU A 97 -1.95 -3.31 -11.98
C LEU A 97 -1.56 -4.63 -12.63
N GLU A 98 -0.35 -4.72 -13.17
CA GLU A 98 0.17 -5.95 -13.76
C GLU A 98 1.55 -6.29 -13.22
N VAL A 99 1.75 -7.58 -12.95
CA VAL A 99 3.03 -8.13 -12.50
C VAL A 99 3.41 -9.33 -13.35
N GLY A 100 4.60 -9.27 -13.96
CA GLY A 100 5.15 -10.42 -14.67
C GLY A 100 5.68 -11.44 -13.68
N LEU A 101 5.14 -12.65 -13.68
CA LEU A 101 5.50 -13.66 -12.69
C LEU A 101 6.78 -14.42 -13.03
N GLY A 102 7.43 -14.11 -14.16
CA GLY A 102 8.68 -14.74 -14.61
C GLY A 102 8.53 -16.24 -14.92
N ARG A 103 7.31 -16.70 -15.16
CA ARG A 103 6.96 -18.11 -15.38
C ARG A 103 6.21 -18.28 -16.71
N PRO A 104 6.37 -19.42 -17.41
CA PRO A 104 5.55 -19.74 -18.57
C PRO A 104 4.06 -19.77 -18.21
N TRP A 105 3.20 -19.40 -19.16
CA TRP A 105 1.76 -19.61 -19.04
C TRP A 105 1.44 -21.11 -18.95
N VAL A 106 0.59 -21.48 -17.99
CA VAL A 106 0.12 -22.86 -17.76
C VAL A 106 -1.40 -22.98 -17.70
N GLY A 107 -2.11 -21.89 -18.03
CA GLY A 107 -3.56 -21.88 -18.05
C GLY A 107 -4.15 -22.39 -19.37
N PRO A 108 -5.46 -22.23 -19.56
CA PRO A 108 -6.17 -22.69 -20.75
C PRO A 108 -5.58 -22.17 -22.08
N ASP A 109 -5.67 -22.99 -23.13
CA ASP A 109 -5.18 -22.66 -24.47
C ASP A 109 -6.04 -21.59 -25.18
N ASP A 110 -7.29 -21.40 -24.72
CA ASP A 110 -8.20 -20.38 -25.25
C ASP A 110 -7.83 -18.95 -24.82
N GLY A 111 -6.89 -18.82 -23.87
CA GLY A 111 -6.41 -17.54 -23.37
C GLY A 111 -7.36 -16.86 -22.39
N GLU A 112 -8.39 -17.55 -21.89
CA GLU A 112 -9.31 -17.01 -20.89
C GLU A 112 -8.57 -16.70 -19.57
N PRO A 113 -8.78 -15.53 -18.95
CA PRO A 113 -8.20 -15.19 -17.66
C PRO A 113 -8.62 -16.18 -16.56
N LEU A 114 -7.65 -16.67 -15.79
CA LEU A 114 -7.93 -17.48 -14.61
C LEU A 114 -8.23 -16.55 -13.43
N HIS A 115 -9.47 -16.52 -12.99
CA HIS A 115 -9.89 -15.72 -11.84
C HIS A 115 -9.36 -16.31 -10.52
N LEU A 116 -8.66 -15.48 -9.74
CA LEU A 116 -8.07 -15.82 -8.45
C LEU A 116 -8.94 -15.39 -7.27
N GLY A 117 -9.85 -14.45 -7.50
CA GLY A 117 -10.74 -13.82 -6.53
C GLY A 117 -10.78 -12.31 -6.69
N ASP A 118 -11.52 -11.63 -5.82
CA ASP A 118 -11.69 -10.18 -5.84
C ASP A 118 -11.03 -9.52 -4.64
N LEU A 119 -10.20 -8.50 -4.88
CA LEU A 119 -9.55 -7.70 -3.84
C LEU A 119 -10.17 -6.30 -3.72
N PRO A 120 -10.36 -5.77 -2.51
CA PRO A 120 -10.67 -4.36 -2.32
C PRO A 120 -9.46 -3.46 -2.63
N VAL A 121 -9.72 -2.17 -2.83
CA VAL A 121 -8.68 -1.13 -2.74
C VAL A 121 -8.61 -0.66 -1.29
N ASP A 122 -7.59 -1.07 -0.55
CA ASP A 122 -7.40 -0.71 0.86
C ASP A 122 -7.11 0.79 1.04
N ARG A 123 -7.73 1.41 2.05
CA ARG A 123 -7.56 2.82 2.41
C ARG A 123 -6.11 3.17 2.71
N CYS A 124 -5.37 2.23 3.27
CA CYS A 124 -3.98 2.44 3.63
C CYS A 124 -3.02 2.17 2.45
N GLY A 125 -3.52 1.68 1.31
CA GLY A 125 -2.70 1.30 0.16
C GLY A 125 -2.62 -0.20 -0.07
N MET A 126 -1.98 -0.60 -1.15
CA MET A 126 -1.68 -2.01 -1.43
C MET A 126 -0.19 -2.28 -1.25
N VAL A 127 0.17 -3.50 -0.88
CA VAL A 127 1.56 -3.95 -0.83
C VAL A 127 1.75 -5.18 -1.70
N LEU A 128 2.86 -5.21 -2.43
CA LEU A 128 3.28 -6.29 -3.31
C LEU A 128 4.67 -6.77 -2.89
N GLY A 129 4.81 -8.05 -2.58
CA GLY A 129 6.09 -8.58 -2.10
C GLY A 129 6.14 -10.10 -1.97
N ASP A 130 7.32 -10.59 -1.60
CA ASP A 130 7.51 -12.00 -1.25
C ASP A 130 6.67 -12.37 -0.03
N ALA A 131 5.98 -13.51 -0.08
CA ALA A 131 5.09 -13.92 0.99
C ALA A 131 5.80 -14.12 2.34
N GLN A 132 7.05 -14.60 2.35
CA GLN A 132 7.82 -14.78 3.59
C GLN A 132 8.36 -13.46 4.12
N ALA A 133 8.86 -12.59 3.24
CA ALA A 133 9.29 -11.25 3.67
C ALA A 133 8.12 -10.48 4.31
N LEU A 134 6.91 -10.59 3.76
CA LEU A 134 5.73 -9.92 4.29
C LEU A 134 5.24 -10.46 5.65
N ASP A 135 5.69 -11.64 6.10
CA ASP A 135 5.41 -12.07 7.49
C ASP A 135 6.15 -11.18 8.52
N ASP A 136 7.24 -10.53 8.12
CA ASP A 136 8.02 -9.61 8.96
C ASP A 136 7.61 -8.13 8.77
N PHE A 137 6.61 -7.85 7.95
CA PHE A 137 6.16 -6.49 7.66
C PHE A 137 5.59 -5.83 8.92
N THR A 138 6.04 -4.61 9.20
CA THR A 138 5.52 -3.80 10.32
C THR A 138 4.52 -2.76 9.82
N GLY A 139 3.25 -2.89 10.22
CA GLY A 139 2.13 -2.03 9.80
C GLY A 139 2.00 -0.71 10.56
N LEU A 140 0.86 -0.03 10.40
CA LEU A 140 0.64 1.35 10.87
C LEU A 140 0.86 1.53 12.37
N ASP A 141 0.34 0.61 13.17
CA ASP A 141 0.39 0.68 14.64
C ASP A 141 1.62 -0.06 15.21
N GLY A 142 2.55 -0.44 14.33
CA GLY A 142 3.77 -1.16 14.68
C GLY A 142 4.86 -0.30 15.31
N GLN A 143 5.94 -0.95 15.72
CA GLN A 143 7.12 -0.27 16.24
C GLN A 143 8.01 0.25 15.10
N SER A 144 8.81 1.28 15.38
CA SER A 144 9.83 1.73 14.42
C SER A 144 10.82 0.59 14.12
N THR A 145 11.08 0.37 12.83
CA THR A 145 11.99 -0.69 12.35
C THR A 145 13.47 -0.30 12.43
N ASP A 146 13.77 1.00 12.50
CA ASP A 146 15.12 1.56 12.54
C ASP A 146 15.38 2.46 13.77
N GLY A 147 14.39 2.59 14.65
CA GLY A 147 14.45 3.46 15.83
C GLY A 147 14.23 4.95 15.52
N LEU A 148 13.85 5.30 14.29
CA LEU A 148 13.55 6.65 13.84
C LEU A 148 12.05 6.90 13.67
N ALA A 149 11.69 8.18 13.61
CA ALA A 149 10.35 8.66 13.34
C ALA A 149 10.38 10.04 12.67
N ASP A 150 9.32 10.33 11.93
CA ASP A 150 9.03 11.66 11.43
C ASP A 150 8.07 12.38 12.42
N VAL A 151 8.28 13.67 12.65
CA VAL A 151 7.32 14.51 13.38
C VAL A 151 6.78 15.55 12.44
N THR A 152 5.46 15.55 12.24
CA THR A 152 4.79 16.50 11.38
C THR A 152 3.76 17.31 12.15
N TYR A 153 3.56 18.55 11.75
CA TYR A 153 2.55 19.43 12.29
C TYR A 153 1.93 20.31 11.20
N TRP A 154 0.64 20.61 11.36
CA TRP A 154 -0.12 21.44 10.43
C TRP A 154 -1.33 22.08 11.12
N GLY A 155 -1.97 23.01 10.42
CA GLY A 155 -3.21 23.65 10.86
C GLY A 155 -3.06 25.15 11.07
N LYS A 156 -4.00 25.73 11.82
CA LYS A 156 -4.18 27.18 12.01
C LYS A 156 -2.92 27.90 12.50
N TYR A 157 -2.11 27.22 13.31
CA TYR A 157 -0.94 27.79 13.97
C TYR A 157 0.40 27.35 13.35
N GLU A 158 0.38 26.73 12.15
CA GLU A 158 1.58 26.20 11.50
C GLU A 158 2.72 27.23 11.40
N ASP A 159 2.45 28.44 10.89
CA ASP A 159 3.48 29.47 10.72
C ASP A 159 4.02 30.00 12.05
N THR A 160 3.16 30.12 13.06
CA THR A 160 3.58 30.53 14.41
C THR A 160 4.49 29.47 15.03
N VAL A 161 4.11 28.20 14.92
CA VAL A 161 4.92 27.07 15.41
C VAL A 161 6.23 27.01 14.67
N HIS A 162 6.23 27.19 13.35
CA HIS A 162 7.46 27.23 12.56
C HIS A 162 8.40 28.34 13.00
N ALA A 163 7.90 29.57 13.17
CA ALA A 163 8.71 30.70 13.60
C ALA A 163 9.31 30.51 15.00
N GLN A 164 8.62 29.77 15.88
CA GLN A 164 9.05 29.56 17.26
C GLN A 164 9.92 28.31 17.46
N PHE A 165 9.57 27.21 16.82
CA PHE A 165 10.14 25.88 17.08
C PHE A 165 10.97 25.33 15.91
N GLY A 166 10.84 25.90 14.70
CA GLY A 166 11.47 25.40 13.49
C GLY A 166 10.62 24.35 12.77
N GLY A 167 11.24 23.54 11.92
CA GLY A 167 10.60 22.48 11.13
C GLY A 167 10.47 22.87 9.66
N ASP A 168 10.96 22.01 8.78
CA ASP A 168 10.97 22.26 7.35
C ASP A 168 9.63 21.89 6.70
N ARG A 169 9.34 22.48 5.54
CA ARG A 169 8.18 22.07 4.74
C ARG A 169 8.49 20.69 4.15
N ILE A 170 7.63 19.71 4.42
CA ILE A 170 7.80 18.35 3.92
C ILE A 170 7.07 18.23 2.57
N PRO A 171 7.76 17.86 1.48
CA PRO A 171 7.15 17.74 0.16
C PRO A 171 6.45 16.37 0.03
N GLN A 172 5.27 16.24 0.63
CA GLN A 172 4.45 15.02 0.52
C GLN A 172 3.59 14.96 -0.76
N HIS A 173 3.42 16.09 -1.46
CA HIS A 173 2.59 16.18 -2.67
C HIS A 173 3.24 17.08 -3.72
N PRO A 174 3.10 16.79 -5.03
CA PRO A 174 3.62 17.63 -6.13
C PRO A 174 3.18 19.10 -6.09
N SER A 175 2.04 19.38 -5.45
CA SER A 175 1.48 20.74 -5.28
C SER A 175 2.24 21.61 -4.26
N GLY A 176 3.21 21.06 -3.53
CA GLY A 176 4.04 21.80 -2.57
C GLY A 176 3.32 22.18 -1.25
N HIS A 177 2.06 21.77 -1.10
CA HIS A 177 1.29 21.91 0.14
C HIS A 177 1.45 20.64 0.98
N GLY A 178 2.45 20.63 1.87
CA GLY A 178 2.64 19.56 2.84
C GLY A 178 2.74 20.11 4.27
N PRO A 179 2.65 19.24 5.28
CA PRO A 179 2.87 19.63 6.66
C PRO A 179 4.31 20.15 6.84
N ARG A 180 4.55 20.82 7.96
CA ARG A 180 5.90 21.13 8.40
C ARG A 180 6.36 20.10 9.42
N GLY A 181 7.67 19.95 9.58
CA GLY A 181 8.17 18.97 10.52
C GLY A 181 9.65 18.69 10.43
N TRP A 182 10.03 17.57 11.04
CA TRP A 182 11.37 17.03 11.03
C TRP A 182 11.28 15.56 10.62
N LEU A 183 12.17 15.17 9.73
CA LEU A 183 12.26 13.79 9.26
C LEU A 183 13.43 13.07 9.93
N ASP A 184 13.37 11.75 10.01
CA ASP A 184 14.48 10.88 10.44
C ASP A 184 15.02 11.18 11.84
N LEU A 185 14.17 11.63 12.77
CA LEU A 185 14.59 11.86 14.15
C LEU A 185 14.65 10.54 14.93
N PRO A 186 15.56 10.38 15.89
CA PRO A 186 15.44 9.32 16.88
C PRO A 186 14.05 9.34 17.52
N LEU A 187 13.39 8.18 17.64
CA LEU A 187 11.98 8.10 18.07
C LEU A 187 11.71 8.86 19.38
N ALA A 188 12.59 8.72 20.38
CA ALA A 188 12.43 9.44 21.65
C ALA A 188 12.53 10.97 21.50
N GLU A 189 13.33 11.46 20.55
CA GLU A 189 13.43 12.88 20.24
C GLU A 189 12.16 13.36 19.51
N ALA A 190 11.67 12.57 18.56
CA ALA A 190 10.42 12.82 17.86
C ALA A 190 9.24 12.96 18.84
N GLU A 191 9.10 12.02 19.76
CA GLU A 191 8.10 12.05 20.82
C GLU A 191 8.23 13.28 21.73
N ALA A 192 9.46 13.64 22.11
CA ALA A 192 9.71 14.81 22.94
C ALA A 192 9.33 16.12 22.23
N ILE A 193 9.60 16.25 20.93
CA ILE A 193 9.16 17.39 20.12
C ILE A 193 7.64 17.43 20.05
N ALA A 194 7.00 16.30 19.76
CA ALA A 194 5.54 16.25 19.65
C ALA A 194 4.85 16.61 20.97
N GLU A 195 5.34 16.12 22.11
CA GLU A 195 4.80 16.50 23.41
C GLU A 195 5.01 17.99 23.70
N ARG A 196 6.17 18.55 23.33
CA ARG A 196 6.41 20.00 23.47
C ARG A 196 5.40 20.82 22.65
N LEU A 197 5.10 20.42 21.43
CA LEU A 197 4.10 21.10 20.59
C LEU A 197 2.67 20.96 21.15
N ARG A 198 2.32 19.76 21.65
CA ARG A 198 1.04 19.49 22.30
C ARG A 198 0.88 20.31 23.58
N ALA A 199 1.91 20.40 24.42
CA ALA A 199 1.94 21.22 25.63
C ALA A 199 1.78 22.71 25.29
N TRP A 200 2.54 23.23 24.31
CA TRP A 200 2.39 24.61 23.84
C TRP A 200 0.97 24.93 23.37
N THR A 201 0.33 23.99 22.67
CA THR A 201 -1.06 24.14 22.21
C THR A 201 -2.04 24.19 23.39
N ARG A 202 -1.85 23.33 24.40
CA ARG A 202 -2.68 23.27 25.62
C ARG A 202 -2.53 24.50 26.50
N GLU A 203 -1.31 25.01 26.65
CA GLU A 203 -0.97 26.14 27.54
C GLU A 203 -1.13 27.51 26.86
N GLY A 204 -1.15 27.54 25.53
CA GLY A 204 -1.22 28.75 24.72
C GLY A 204 -2.54 28.88 23.96
N PRO A 205 -2.51 28.87 22.61
CA PRO A 205 -3.60 29.37 21.78
C PRO A 205 -4.83 28.44 21.67
N GLY A 206 -4.83 27.30 22.38
CA GLY A 206 -5.90 26.30 22.32
C GLY A 206 -5.91 25.52 21.01
N ASN A 207 -7.07 24.93 20.67
CA ASN A 207 -7.22 24.04 19.52
C ASN A 207 -6.83 24.71 18.17
N GLY A 208 -6.26 23.91 17.26
CA GLY A 208 -5.97 24.35 15.88
C GLY A 208 -4.61 23.92 15.35
N LEU A 209 -3.79 23.22 16.13
CA LEU A 209 -2.57 22.55 15.68
C LEU A 209 -2.76 21.04 15.75
N MET A 210 -2.49 20.35 14.65
CA MET A 210 -2.37 18.91 14.60
C MET A 210 -0.88 18.53 14.64
N VAL A 211 -0.55 17.44 15.35
CA VAL A 211 0.82 16.94 15.48
C VAL A 211 0.81 15.42 15.37
N SER A 212 1.50 14.90 14.37
CA SER A 212 1.73 13.46 14.18
C SER A 212 3.16 13.09 14.55
N VAL A 213 3.32 11.90 15.14
CA VAL A 213 4.60 11.21 15.25
C VAL A 213 4.42 9.94 14.46
N ASP A 214 5.16 9.83 13.38
CA ASP A 214 5.07 8.69 12.49
C ASP A 214 6.33 7.86 12.62
N ALA A 215 6.25 6.80 13.43
CA ALA A 215 7.33 5.84 13.57
C ALA A 215 7.66 5.21 12.20
N HIS A 216 8.94 4.96 11.95
CA HIS A 216 9.39 4.30 10.71
C HIS A 216 9.05 2.81 10.70
N THR A 217 7.77 2.50 10.65
CA THR A 217 7.25 1.19 10.28
C THR A 217 7.49 0.95 8.78
N ASP A 218 7.41 -0.30 8.31
CA ASP A 218 7.54 -0.57 6.88
C ASP A 218 6.44 0.12 6.07
N PHE A 219 5.24 0.19 6.65
CA PHE A 219 4.15 1.00 6.13
C PHE A 219 4.54 2.45 5.88
N HIS A 220 5.11 3.11 6.90
CA HIS A 220 5.44 4.52 6.79
C HIS A 220 6.59 4.76 5.82
N ARG A 221 7.57 3.85 5.80
CA ARG A 221 8.74 3.93 4.93
C ARG A 221 8.37 3.79 3.46
N PHE A 222 7.48 2.87 3.06
CA PHE A 222 7.07 2.78 1.66
C PHE A 222 6.24 4.01 1.24
N ASN A 223 5.35 4.50 2.11
CA ASN A 223 4.55 5.69 1.81
C ASN A 223 5.45 6.90 1.58
N ARG A 224 6.45 7.07 2.44
CA ARG A 224 7.45 8.12 2.32
C ARG A 224 8.29 7.99 1.05
N ALA A 225 8.67 6.77 0.66
CA ALA A 225 9.36 6.52 -0.60
C ALA A 225 8.51 6.89 -1.83
N GLY A 226 7.18 6.82 -1.71
CA GLY A 226 6.23 7.10 -2.77
C GLY A 226 5.86 8.58 -2.97
N TRP A 227 6.18 9.50 -2.05
CA TRP A 227 5.71 10.91 -2.09
C TRP A 227 5.99 11.67 -3.39
N SER A 228 7.05 11.30 -4.11
CA SER A 228 7.41 11.95 -5.38
C SER A 228 6.85 11.24 -6.62
N HIS A 229 6.24 10.06 -6.44
CA HIS A 229 5.67 9.27 -7.52
C HIS A 229 4.21 9.66 -7.77
N PRO A 230 3.78 9.88 -9.03
CA PRO A 230 2.40 10.27 -9.34
C PRO A 230 1.32 9.29 -8.85
N LEU A 231 1.70 8.01 -8.71
CA LEU A 231 0.84 6.94 -8.19
C LEU A 231 1.17 6.55 -6.75
N LEU A 232 1.93 7.38 -6.03
CA LEU A 232 2.36 7.12 -4.65
C LEU A 232 3.03 5.75 -4.47
N ALA A 233 3.71 5.28 -5.52
CA ALA A 233 4.39 4.00 -5.54
C ALA A 233 5.78 4.15 -4.91
N GLY A 234 6.05 3.39 -3.87
CA GLY A 234 7.31 3.44 -3.12
C GLY A 234 7.83 2.03 -2.85
N ALA A 235 9.11 1.81 -3.14
CA ALA A 235 9.77 0.53 -2.88
C ALA A 235 10.67 0.64 -1.64
N ILE A 236 10.66 -0.39 -0.81
CA ILE A 236 11.57 -0.55 0.34
C ILE A 236 12.17 -1.95 0.35
N ASP A 237 13.26 -2.12 1.07
CA ASP A 237 13.85 -3.43 1.34
C ASP A 237 13.30 -3.97 2.66
N LEU A 238 12.71 -5.16 2.61
CA LEU A 238 12.22 -5.92 3.77
C LEU A 238 12.94 -7.27 3.80
N GLY A 239 13.85 -7.44 4.76
CA GLY A 239 14.62 -8.68 4.89
C GLY A 239 15.48 -9.03 3.66
N GLY A 240 15.99 -8.04 2.92
CA GLY A 240 16.73 -8.24 1.68
C GLY A 240 15.86 -8.46 0.44
N CYS A 241 14.53 -8.31 0.58
CA CYS A 241 13.57 -8.41 -0.52
C CYS A 241 12.97 -7.03 -0.83
N PRO A 242 13.11 -6.50 -2.06
CA PRO A 242 12.34 -5.35 -2.49
C PRO A 242 10.84 -5.67 -2.47
N ILE A 243 10.10 -4.90 -1.68
CA ILE A 243 8.64 -4.85 -1.70
C ILE A 243 8.19 -3.50 -2.27
N LEU A 244 7.03 -3.49 -2.91
CA LEU A 244 6.42 -2.30 -3.49
C LEU A 244 5.13 -1.98 -2.76
N GLY A 245 5.04 -0.78 -2.19
CA GLY A 245 3.81 -0.21 -1.69
C GLY A 245 3.18 0.73 -2.72
N LEU A 246 1.85 0.75 -2.76
CA LEU A 246 1.02 1.60 -3.61
C LEU A 246 0.08 2.39 -2.71
N GLY A 247 0.30 3.71 -2.60
CA GLY A 247 -0.63 4.60 -1.93
C GLY A 247 -1.82 5.00 -2.82
N TRP A 248 -2.78 5.69 -2.23
CA TRP A 248 -3.93 6.27 -2.93
C TRP A 248 -4.17 7.69 -2.44
N ASP A 249 -4.70 8.56 -3.31
CA ASP A 249 -5.24 9.83 -2.84
C ASP A 249 -6.42 9.56 -1.90
N PRO A 250 -6.44 10.13 -0.68
CA PRO A 250 -7.52 9.89 0.28
C PRO A 250 -8.90 10.35 -0.23
N GLY A 251 -8.96 11.37 -1.09
CA GLY A 251 -10.19 11.87 -1.70
C GLY A 251 -10.75 10.91 -2.74
N ASP A 252 -9.91 10.47 -3.68
CA ASP A 252 -10.29 9.43 -4.65
C ASP A 252 -10.71 8.14 -3.93
N HIS A 253 -9.92 7.68 -2.95
CA HIS A 253 -10.27 6.47 -2.18
C HIS A 253 -11.60 6.60 -1.45
N SER A 254 -11.78 7.68 -0.68
CA SER A 254 -12.97 7.87 0.15
C SER A 254 -14.25 7.99 -0.66
N ILE A 255 -14.18 8.54 -1.89
CA ILE A 255 -15.35 8.76 -2.73
C ILE A 255 -15.59 7.57 -3.68
N ARG A 256 -14.54 7.00 -4.27
CA ARG A 256 -14.61 5.90 -5.24
C ARG A 256 -14.87 4.56 -4.61
N HIS A 257 -14.15 4.23 -3.53
CA HIS A 257 -14.15 2.87 -2.97
C HIS A 257 -15.07 2.71 -1.76
N ARG A 258 -15.66 3.81 -1.26
CA ARG A 258 -16.75 3.85 -0.26
C ARG A 258 -16.53 3.01 1.01
N GLY A 259 -15.33 2.58 1.34
CA GLY A 259 -15.10 1.62 2.43
C GLY A 259 -15.10 0.16 1.98
N GLU A 260 -14.49 -0.11 0.82
CA GLU A 260 -13.93 -1.41 0.43
C GLU A 260 -14.99 -2.51 0.25
N ARG A 261 -14.66 -3.73 0.69
CA ARG A 261 -15.53 -4.90 0.62
C ARG A 261 -16.88 -4.68 1.31
N GLY A 262 -16.92 -3.92 2.40
CA GLY A 262 -18.16 -3.62 3.13
C GLY A 262 -19.23 -2.93 2.27
N HIS A 263 -18.82 -2.33 1.15
CA HIS A 263 -19.70 -1.65 0.19
C HIS A 263 -19.71 -2.32 -1.20
N GLY A 264 -19.21 -3.56 -1.28
CA GLY A 264 -19.15 -4.34 -2.52
C GLY A 264 -18.11 -3.85 -3.52
N GLN A 265 -17.20 -2.95 -3.12
CA GLN A 265 -16.16 -2.41 -4.00
C GLN A 265 -14.92 -3.32 -3.94
N VAL A 266 -15.00 -4.41 -4.68
CA VAL A 266 -13.94 -5.39 -4.86
C VAL A 266 -13.71 -5.62 -6.35
N TYR A 267 -12.47 -5.94 -6.69
CA TYR A 267 -12.00 -5.89 -8.07
C TYR A 267 -11.25 -7.18 -8.42
N PRO A 268 -11.49 -7.74 -9.61
CA PRO A 268 -10.98 -9.06 -9.97
C PRO A 268 -9.46 -9.04 -10.10
N ALA A 269 -8.85 -10.04 -9.47
CA ALA A 269 -7.48 -10.46 -9.71
C ALA A 269 -7.47 -11.71 -10.59
N THR A 270 -6.70 -11.69 -11.66
CA THR A 270 -6.63 -12.76 -12.67
C THR A 270 -5.19 -13.14 -12.97
N LEU A 271 -4.98 -14.38 -13.41
CA LEU A 271 -3.79 -14.77 -14.16
C LEU A 271 -4.11 -14.77 -15.65
N GLU A 272 -3.20 -14.20 -16.44
CA GLU A 272 -3.37 -14.07 -17.89
C GLU A 272 -2.08 -14.40 -18.64
N ALA A 273 -2.24 -14.84 -19.89
CA ALA A 273 -1.14 -15.06 -20.80
C ALA A 273 -0.72 -13.75 -21.47
N ARG A 274 0.57 -13.39 -21.36
CA ARG A 274 1.17 -12.29 -22.13
C ARG A 274 2.47 -12.75 -22.76
N ALA A 275 2.51 -12.80 -24.09
CA ALA A 275 3.68 -13.25 -24.85
C ALA A 275 4.25 -14.62 -24.37
N GLY A 276 3.38 -15.52 -23.89
CA GLY A 276 3.74 -16.84 -23.38
C GLY A 276 4.15 -16.88 -21.91
N GLU A 277 4.20 -15.73 -21.21
CA GLU A 277 4.44 -15.63 -19.77
C GLU A 277 3.13 -15.48 -18.99
N THR A 278 3.14 -15.91 -17.73
CA THR A 278 2.06 -15.66 -16.78
C THR A 278 2.19 -14.26 -16.19
N VAL A 279 1.10 -13.50 -16.24
CA VAL A 279 0.96 -12.17 -15.63
C VAL A 279 -0.15 -12.22 -14.58
N LEU A 280 0.12 -11.71 -13.39
CA LEU A 280 -0.93 -11.35 -12.43
C LEU A 280 -1.49 -9.99 -12.84
N ARG A 281 -2.80 -9.89 -12.99
CA ARG A 281 -3.51 -8.65 -13.31
C ARG A 281 -4.56 -8.37 -12.24
N TRP A 282 -4.64 -7.13 -11.76
CA TRP A 282 -5.70 -6.64 -10.89
C TRP A 282 -6.37 -5.42 -11.54
N THR A 283 -7.66 -5.54 -11.84
CA THR A 283 -8.38 -4.58 -12.72
C THR A 283 -9.43 -3.80 -11.95
N ILE A 284 -9.20 -2.50 -11.78
CA ILE A 284 -10.11 -1.55 -11.14
C ILE A 284 -10.84 -0.77 -12.26
N PRO A 285 -12.13 -1.04 -12.51
CA PRO A 285 -12.86 -0.35 -13.57
C PRO A 285 -12.91 1.17 -13.30
N PRO A 286 -13.00 2.00 -14.36
CA PRO A 286 -13.21 3.43 -14.21
C PRO A 286 -14.39 3.73 -13.29
N TYR A 287 -14.30 4.79 -12.49
CA TYR A 287 -15.41 5.22 -11.68
C TYR A 287 -16.54 5.77 -12.56
N GLU A 288 -17.70 5.13 -12.51
CA GLU A 288 -18.93 5.59 -13.13
C GLU A 288 -19.90 6.05 -12.02
N PRO A 289 -20.14 7.36 -11.84
CA PRO A 289 -20.94 7.88 -10.73
C PRO A 289 -22.42 7.47 -10.76
N ASP A 290 -22.91 6.94 -11.89
CA ASP A 290 -24.33 6.67 -12.17
C ASP A 290 -24.67 5.17 -12.24
N LEU A 291 -23.77 4.27 -11.81
CA LEU A 291 -24.04 2.83 -11.63
C LEU A 291 -24.23 2.44 -10.17
#